data_AF-A0A2V7XJY8-F1
#
_entry.id   AF-A0A2V7XJY8-F1
#
_cell.length_a   1.000
_cell.length_b   1.000
_cell.length_c   1.000
_cell.angle_alpha   90.00
_cell.angle_beta   90.00
_cell.angle_gamma   90.00
#
_symmetry.space_group_name_H-M   'P 1'
#
loop_
_entity.id
_entity.type
_entity.pdbx_description
1 polymer ?
#
loop_
_entity_poly.entity_id
_entity_poly.type
_entity_poly.pdbx_seq_one_letter_code
_entity_poly.pdbx_strand_id
1 'polypeptide(L)'
;MRNTTDVLRRGFDSTLANWPLIAIRIAESILFVMIVVASIFAAIVPVGIAASFSNFKNVDEPAQAIAAFVVEHWPLIAYIFVVVLIVTIVLVAIHAFVEAGSARVFVDAERSATGETPKRDAFRVFNMDRWMQGGRASWWTVFWIYNIVWGIGGLIFLVPLILTLAAMFLVTETGGRVAVACGGLALTFLVVIPVSMVMALRAQPMPAMRFARDGPRSSATSAVTSPWRSSFSQSRSAARWQSRA
;
A
#
# COMPACT_ATOMS: atom_id res chain seq x y z
N MET A 1 17.42 -27.46 -1.49
CA MET A 1 16.49 -26.48 -0.90
C MET A 1 17.33 -25.38 -0.28
N ARG A 2 17.03 -24.09 -0.51
CA ARG A 2 17.76 -22.98 0.12
C ARG A 2 17.29 -22.80 1.55
N ASN A 3 18.20 -22.61 2.50
CA ASN A 3 17.85 -22.35 3.90
C ASN A 3 17.28 -20.91 4.03
N THR A 4 16.33 -20.69 4.93
CA THR A 4 15.75 -19.37 5.21
C THR A 4 16.82 -18.35 5.57
N THR A 5 17.83 -18.77 6.33
CA THR A 5 18.99 -17.95 6.70
C THR A 5 19.78 -17.47 5.48
N ASP A 6 19.92 -18.31 4.44
CA ASP A 6 20.64 -17.94 3.21
C ASP A 6 19.88 -16.88 2.41
N VAL A 7 18.54 -16.96 2.39
CA VAL A 7 17.70 -15.96 1.72
C VAL A 7 17.79 -14.62 2.43
N LEU A 8 17.74 -14.61 3.76
CA LEU A 8 17.87 -13.39 4.56
C LEU A 8 19.26 -12.76 4.41
N ARG A 9 20.31 -13.57 4.51
CA ARG A 9 21.70 -13.11 4.31
C ARG A 9 21.89 -12.52 2.92
N ARG A 10 21.41 -13.19 1.88
CA ARG A 10 21.51 -12.74 0.50
C ARG A 10 20.74 -11.43 0.25
N GLY A 11 19.54 -11.31 0.82
CA GLY A 11 18.75 -10.07 0.77
C GLY A 11 19.47 -8.92 1.49
N PHE A 12 20.08 -9.19 2.63
CA PHE A 12 20.88 -8.22 3.38
C PHE A 12 22.13 -7.77 2.60
N ASP A 13 22.90 -8.72 2.06
CA ASP A 13 24.10 -8.43 1.26
C ASP A 13 23.75 -7.63 0.00
N SER A 14 22.64 -7.95 -0.67
CA SER A 14 22.13 -7.21 -1.83
C SER A 14 21.70 -5.78 -1.47
N THR A 15 21.02 -5.62 -0.33
CA THR A 15 20.59 -4.30 0.17
C THR A 15 21.80 -3.43 0.54
N LEU A 16 22.79 -4.01 1.22
CA LEU A 16 24.03 -3.32 1.56
C LEU A 16 24.91 -3.00 0.34
N ALA A 17 24.94 -3.87 -0.67
CA ALA A 17 25.66 -3.61 -1.92
C ALA A 17 25.04 -2.45 -2.70
N ASN A 18 23.70 -2.31 -2.63
CA ASN A 18 22.93 -1.25 -3.29
C ASN A 18 22.47 -0.19 -2.27
N TRP A 19 23.35 0.21 -1.35
CA TRP A 19 23.07 1.25 -0.35
C TRP A 19 22.48 2.56 -0.92
N PRO A 20 22.75 3.01 -2.18
CA PRO A 20 22.08 4.20 -2.71
C PRO A 20 20.55 4.08 -2.76
N LEU A 21 20.01 2.85 -2.87
CA LEU A 21 18.56 2.62 -2.76
C LEU A 21 18.02 2.97 -1.37
N ILE A 22 18.79 2.68 -0.31
CA ILE A 22 18.42 3.05 1.06
C ILE A 22 18.36 4.58 1.17
N ALA A 23 19.32 5.30 0.59
CA ALA A 23 19.30 6.75 0.57
C ALA A 23 18.07 7.30 -0.18
N ILE A 24 17.68 6.70 -1.31
CA ILE A 24 16.45 7.05 -2.03
C ILE A 24 15.21 6.82 -1.15
N ARG A 25 15.15 5.72 -0.39
CA ARG A 25 14.02 5.46 0.55
C ARG A 25 13.95 6.45 1.70
N ILE A 26 15.10 6.87 2.23
CA ILE A 26 15.15 7.92 3.25
C ILE A 26 14.66 9.25 2.66
N ALA A 27 15.13 9.60 1.46
CA ALA A 27 14.69 10.81 0.76
C ALA A 27 13.18 10.78 0.45
N GLU A 28 12.64 9.64 0.02
CA GLU A 28 11.20 9.41 -0.16
C GLU A 28 10.43 9.67 1.14
N SER A 29 10.91 9.13 2.26
CA SER A 29 10.26 9.31 3.58
C SER A 29 10.26 10.77 4.02
N ILE A 30 11.38 11.48 3.84
CA ILE A 30 11.48 12.92 4.13
C ILE A 30 10.50 13.71 3.25
N LEU A 31 10.46 13.40 1.96
CA LEU A 31 9.53 14.03 1.01
C LEU A 31 8.07 13.81 1.42
N PHE A 32 7.70 12.61 1.88
CA PHE A 32 6.35 12.32 2.35
C PHE A 32 5.98 13.14 3.59
N VAL A 33 6.90 13.27 4.55
CA VAL A 33 6.69 14.13 5.72
C VAL A 33 6.43 15.57 5.29
N MET A 34 7.23 16.09 4.36
CA MET A 34 7.07 17.46 3.85
C MET A 34 5.73 17.67 3.13
N ILE A 35 5.30 16.71 2.31
CA ILE A 35 4.00 16.76 1.62
C ILE A 35 2.84 16.71 2.62
N VAL A 36 2.93 15.85 3.64
CA VAL A 36 1.91 15.74 4.70
C VAL A 36 1.83 17.03 5.51
N VAL A 37 2.96 17.62 5.89
CA VAL A 37 2.97 18.92 6.58
C VAL A 37 2.33 20.01 5.70
N ALA A 38 2.70 20.07 4.42
CA ALA A 38 2.11 21.02 3.48
C ALA A 38 0.59 20.81 3.29
N SER A 39 0.12 19.56 3.25
CA SER A 39 -1.31 19.27 3.10
C SER A 39 -2.11 19.64 4.35
N ILE A 40 -1.54 19.48 5.54
CA ILE A 40 -2.13 19.96 6.80
C ILE A 40 -2.35 21.47 6.73
N PHE A 41 -1.35 22.24 6.31
CA PHE A 41 -1.52 23.69 6.12
C PHE A 41 -2.58 24.03 5.06
N ALA A 42 -2.57 23.33 3.92
CA ALA A 42 -3.55 23.53 2.85
C ALA A 42 -4.99 23.20 3.27
N ALA A 43 -5.18 22.27 4.22
CA ALA A 43 -6.47 21.91 4.79
C ALA A 43 -6.91 22.86 5.91
N ILE A 44 -6.01 23.24 6.83
CA ILE A 44 -6.33 24.05 8.00
C ILE A 44 -6.61 25.51 7.62
N VAL A 45 -5.86 26.10 6.68
CA VAL A 45 -6.00 27.53 6.37
C VAL A 45 -7.43 27.90 5.95
N PRO A 46 -8.09 27.17 5.01
CA PRO A 46 -9.48 27.45 4.67
C PRO A 46 -10.46 27.22 5.83
N VAL A 47 -10.19 26.23 6.69
CA VAL A 47 -11.01 25.96 7.88
C VAL A 47 -10.91 27.09 8.89
N GLY A 48 -9.70 27.59 9.16
CA GLY A 48 -9.46 28.70 10.08
C GLY A 48 -10.12 30.00 9.60
N ILE A 49 -10.08 30.26 8.29
CA ILE A 49 -10.78 31.40 7.68
C ILE A 49 -12.29 31.23 7.86
N ALA A 50 -12.86 30.07 7.51
CA ALA A 50 -14.29 29.81 7.65
C ALA A 50 -14.76 29.92 9.11
N ALA A 51 -14.01 29.34 10.05
CA ALA A 51 -14.30 29.37 11.48
C ALA A 51 -14.20 30.78 12.08
N SER A 52 -13.37 31.66 11.51
CA SER A 52 -13.27 33.05 11.96
C SER A 52 -14.50 33.89 11.62
N PHE A 53 -15.31 33.44 10.64
CA PHE A 53 -16.56 34.11 10.25
C PHE A 53 -17.82 33.44 10.83
N SER A 54 -17.70 32.24 11.41
CA SER A 54 -18.84 31.53 12.00
C SER A 54 -19.14 32.04 13.41
N ASN A 55 -20.33 32.63 13.60
CA ASN A 55 -20.87 32.93 14.93
C ASN A 55 -21.36 31.62 15.57
N PHE A 56 -20.48 30.92 16.29
CA PHE A 56 -20.87 29.78 17.12
C PHE A 56 -21.77 30.27 18.26
N LYS A 57 -23.08 30.33 18.02
CA LYS A 57 -24.08 30.45 19.10
C LYS A 57 -23.99 29.19 19.95
N ASN A 58 -24.03 29.37 21.28
CA ASN A 58 -24.09 28.26 22.24
C ASN A 58 -25.27 27.36 21.88
N VAL A 59 -24.97 26.18 21.32
CA VAL A 59 -25.95 25.14 21.10
C VAL A 59 -25.82 24.18 22.27
N ASP A 60 -26.87 24.10 23.09
CA ASP A 60 -26.88 23.27 24.31
C ASP A 60 -26.85 21.76 24.01
N GLU A 61 -27.12 21.37 22.75
CA GLU A 61 -27.02 19.98 22.28
C GLU A 61 -25.85 19.79 21.28
N PRO A 62 -24.84 18.97 21.62
CA PRO A 62 -23.67 18.75 20.76
C PRO A 62 -24.03 18.04 19.43
N ALA A 63 -25.07 17.22 19.42
CA ALA A 63 -25.52 16.54 18.20
C ALA A 63 -26.11 17.52 17.17
N GLN A 64 -26.89 18.51 17.61
CA GLN A 64 -27.43 19.55 16.74
C GLN A 64 -26.31 20.49 16.25
N ALA A 65 -25.33 20.79 17.10
CA ALA A 65 -24.17 21.60 16.74
C ALA A 65 -23.36 20.96 15.60
N ILE A 66 -23.10 19.64 15.68
CA ILE A 66 -22.37 18.89 14.65
C ILE A 66 -23.18 18.83 13.35
N ALA A 67 -24.48 18.53 13.42
CA ALA A 67 -25.34 18.47 12.24
C ALA A 67 -25.43 19.83 11.53
N ALA A 68 -25.59 20.92 12.29
CA ALA A 68 -25.60 22.28 11.76
C ALA A 68 -24.27 22.62 11.10
N PHE A 69 -23.14 22.33 11.76
CA PHE A 69 -21.80 22.54 11.20
C PHE A 69 -21.59 21.77 9.88
N VAL A 70 -22.01 20.50 9.81
CA VAL A 70 -21.85 19.67 8.61
C VAL A 70 -22.66 20.22 7.44
N VAL A 71 -23.90 20.67 7.68
CA VAL A 71 -24.76 21.24 6.63
C VAL A 71 -24.27 22.61 6.19
N GLU A 72 -23.90 23.48 7.14
CA GLU A 72 -23.45 24.85 6.88
C GLU A 72 -22.07 24.89 6.19
N HIS A 73 -21.21 23.90 6.45
CA HIS A 73 -19.85 23.85 5.92
C HIS A 73 -19.60 22.64 5.02
N TRP A 74 -20.64 22.07 4.41
CA TRP A 74 -20.50 20.96 3.46
C TRP A 74 -19.49 21.24 2.33
N PRO A 75 -19.40 22.43 1.72
CA PRO A 75 -18.38 22.74 0.72
C PRO A 75 -16.95 22.67 1.26
N LEU A 76 -16.74 23.07 2.52
CA LEU A 76 -15.44 23.01 3.19
C LEU A 76 -15.04 21.55 3.44
N ILE A 77 -15.98 20.72 3.89
CA ILE A 77 -15.77 19.27 4.07
C ILE A 77 -15.40 18.64 2.72
N ALA A 78 -16.16 18.92 1.67
CA ALA A 78 -15.89 18.42 0.32
C ALA A 78 -14.49 18.84 -0.17
N TYR A 79 -14.10 20.11 0.06
CA TYR A 79 -12.76 20.60 -0.25
C TYR A 79 -11.67 19.83 0.48
N ILE A 80 -11.80 19.62 1.80
CA ILE A 80 -10.83 18.85 2.60
C ILE A 80 -10.70 17.43 2.05
N PHE A 81 -11.83 16.78 1.75
CA PHE A 81 -11.82 15.44 1.14
C PHE A 81 -11.07 15.42 -0.20
N VAL A 82 -11.30 16.41 -1.06
CA VAL A 82 -10.58 16.53 -2.35
C VAL A 82 -9.09 16.74 -2.14
N VAL A 83 -8.68 17.61 -1.21
CA VAL A 83 -7.26 17.83 -0.89
C VAL A 83 -6.61 16.55 -0.40
N VAL A 84 -7.24 15.85 0.55
CA VAL A 84 -6.75 14.57 1.08
C VAL A 84 -6.65 13.52 -0.02
N LEU A 85 -7.64 13.44 -0.90
CA LEU A 85 -7.64 12.51 -2.04
C LEU A 85 -6.47 12.79 -2.99
N ILE A 86 -6.29 14.05 -3.40
CA ILE A 86 -5.19 14.46 -4.29
C ILE A 86 -3.85 14.13 -3.66
N VAL A 87 -3.65 14.51 -2.40
CA VAL A 87 -2.40 14.25 -1.67
C VAL A 87 -2.13 12.75 -1.58
N THR A 88 -3.16 11.95 -1.26
CA THR A 88 -3.03 10.49 -1.19
C THR A 88 -2.63 9.90 -2.54
N ILE A 89 -3.26 10.33 -3.65
CA ILE A 89 -2.90 9.87 -4.99
C ILE A 89 -1.44 10.21 -5.31
N VAL A 90 -0.99 11.43 -4.99
CA VAL A 90 0.39 11.87 -5.21
C VAL A 90 1.38 11.03 -4.40
N LEU A 91 1.12 10.81 -3.11
CA LEU A 91 1.98 9.99 -2.26
C LEU A 91 2.08 8.55 -2.78
N VAL A 92 0.96 7.93 -3.15
CA VAL A 92 0.94 6.58 -3.70
C VAL A 92 1.64 6.51 -5.06
N ALA A 93 1.53 7.54 -5.91
CA ALA A 93 2.21 7.60 -7.20
C ALA A 93 3.74 7.68 -7.04
N ILE A 94 4.23 8.55 -6.16
CA ILE A 94 5.67 8.64 -5.85
C ILE A 94 6.15 7.31 -5.26
N HIS A 95 5.40 6.75 -4.30
CA HIS A 95 5.75 5.48 -3.68
C HIS A 95 5.86 4.34 -4.69
N ALA A 96 4.86 4.22 -5.57
CA ALA A 96 4.83 3.22 -6.62
C ALA A 96 6.00 3.36 -7.60
N PHE A 97 6.41 4.59 -7.91
CA PHE A 97 7.57 4.86 -8.76
C PHE A 97 8.88 4.40 -8.10
N VAL A 98 9.09 4.75 -6.83
CA VAL A 98 10.29 4.38 -6.06
C VAL A 98 10.36 2.86 -5.86
N GLU A 99 9.23 2.21 -5.56
CA GLU A 99 9.10 0.76 -5.46
C GLU A 99 9.45 0.07 -6.79
N ALA A 100 8.87 0.51 -7.90
CA ALA A 100 9.13 -0.04 -9.23
C ALA A 100 10.60 0.07 -9.62
N GLY A 101 11.23 1.23 -9.38
CA GLY A 101 12.65 1.44 -9.64
C GLY A 101 13.54 0.53 -8.79
N SER A 102 13.25 0.43 -7.49
CA SER A 102 14.01 -0.39 -6.55
C SER A 102 13.90 -1.89 -6.87
N ALA A 103 12.69 -2.35 -7.18
CA ALA A 103 12.44 -3.75 -7.52
C ALA A 103 13.23 -4.21 -8.75
N ARG A 104 13.35 -3.36 -9.77
CA ARG A 104 14.17 -3.66 -10.95
C ARG A 104 15.64 -3.85 -10.57
N VAL A 105 16.20 -2.96 -9.76
CA VAL A 105 17.60 -3.05 -9.32
C VAL A 105 17.84 -4.33 -8.51
N PHE A 106 16.93 -4.71 -7.61
CA PHE A 106 17.07 -5.94 -6.83
C PHE A 106 16.94 -7.21 -7.69
N VAL A 107 16.02 -7.24 -8.65
CA VAL A 107 15.90 -8.38 -9.58
C VAL A 107 17.15 -8.50 -10.46
N ASP A 108 17.69 -7.38 -10.93
CA ASP A 108 18.93 -7.38 -11.71
C ASP A 108 20.14 -7.80 -10.85
N ALA A 109 20.18 -7.44 -9.57
CA ALA A 109 21.23 -7.84 -8.62
C ALA A 109 21.21 -9.35 -8.37
N GLU A 110 20.01 -9.91 -8.25
CA GLU A 110 19.81 -11.36 -8.10
C GLU A 110 20.23 -12.13 -9.34
N ARG A 111 20.02 -11.55 -10.53
CA ARG A 111 20.45 -12.13 -11.82
C ARG A 111 21.95 -12.07 -12.02
N SER A 112 22.62 -11.00 -11.56
CA SER A 112 24.07 -10.85 -11.68
C SER A 112 24.83 -11.73 -10.68
N ALA A 113 24.25 -12.00 -9.51
CA ALA A 113 24.84 -12.85 -8.48
C ALA A 113 24.67 -14.35 -8.79
N THR A 114 25.40 -14.83 -9.80
CA THR A 114 25.51 -16.24 -10.19
C THR A 114 26.45 -17.01 -9.24
N GLY A 115 26.05 -18.23 -8.84
CA GLY A 115 26.82 -19.10 -7.93
C GLY A 115 26.07 -19.47 -6.65
N GLU A 116 26.56 -20.46 -5.91
CA GLU A 116 25.97 -20.91 -4.64
C GLU A 116 26.20 -19.89 -3.52
N THR A 117 27.37 -19.25 -3.48
CA THR A 117 27.77 -18.27 -2.47
C THR A 117 28.38 -17.00 -3.11
N PRO A 118 27.56 -16.18 -3.81
CA PRO A 118 28.04 -14.95 -4.42
C PRO A 118 28.57 -13.95 -3.37
N LYS A 119 29.69 -13.29 -3.68
CA LYS A 119 30.24 -12.21 -2.86
C LYS A 119 29.32 -10.97 -2.92
N ARG A 120 29.34 -10.13 -1.88
CA ARG A 120 28.54 -8.90 -1.80
C ARG A 120 28.67 -8.00 -3.04
N ASP A 121 29.88 -7.84 -3.58
CA ASP A 121 30.12 -6.99 -4.76
C ASP A 121 29.39 -7.49 -6.03
N ALA A 122 29.06 -8.78 -6.11
CA ALA A 122 28.31 -9.34 -7.23
C ALA A 122 26.85 -8.84 -7.31
N PHE A 123 26.33 -8.29 -6.20
CA PHE A 123 25.00 -7.68 -6.14
C PHE A 123 25.00 -6.19 -6.50
N ARG A 124 26.16 -5.55 -6.65
CA ARG A 124 26.27 -4.10 -6.89
C ARG A 124 25.94 -3.78 -8.35
N VAL A 125 24.65 -3.56 -8.63
CA VAL A 125 24.15 -3.25 -9.98
C VAL A 125 23.40 -1.93 -10.08
N PHE A 126 23.31 -1.19 -8.96
CA PHE A 126 22.66 0.11 -8.93
C PHE A 126 23.28 1.07 -9.95
N ASN A 127 22.41 1.67 -10.76
CA ASN A 127 22.68 2.80 -11.62
C ASN A 127 21.40 3.63 -11.69
N MET A 128 21.52 4.95 -11.55
CA MET A 128 20.39 5.88 -11.57
C MET A 128 19.53 5.72 -12.84
N ASP A 129 20.15 5.54 -14.01
CA ASP A 129 19.42 5.37 -15.27
C ASP A 129 18.57 4.09 -15.28
N ARG A 130 19.12 2.99 -14.74
CA ARG A 130 18.36 1.73 -14.62
C ARG A 130 17.20 1.87 -13.65
N TRP A 131 17.43 2.52 -12.51
CA TRP A 131 16.39 2.78 -11.52
C TRP A 131 15.26 3.61 -12.12
N MET A 132 15.59 4.71 -12.81
CA MET A 132 14.63 5.57 -13.52
C MET A 132 13.85 4.83 -14.62
N GLN A 133 14.52 3.95 -15.37
CA GLN A 133 13.84 3.11 -16.37
C GLN A 133 12.89 2.10 -15.72
N GLY A 134 13.27 1.52 -14.57
CA GLY A 134 12.41 0.63 -13.79
C GLY A 134 11.17 1.33 -13.27
N GLY A 135 11.36 2.53 -12.69
CA GLY A 135 10.27 3.40 -12.28
C GLY A 135 9.31 3.68 -13.43
N ARG A 136 9.81 4.26 -14.54
CA ARG A 136 8.97 4.61 -15.70
C ARG A 136 8.22 3.44 -16.34
N ALA A 137 8.82 2.25 -16.37
CA ALA A 137 8.21 1.09 -17.02
C ALA A 137 7.07 0.48 -16.20
N SER A 138 7.18 0.48 -14.86
CA SER A 138 6.31 -0.33 -14.01
C SER A 138 5.53 0.45 -12.95
N TRP A 139 5.78 1.76 -12.76
CA TRP A 139 5.13 2.56 -11.71
C TRP A 139 3.61 2.53 -11.80
N TRP A 140 3.04 2.57 -13.01
CA TRP A 140 1.59 2.56 -13.21
C TRP A 140 0.94 1.26 -12.74
N THR A 141 1.57 0.12 -13.06
CA THR A 141 1.11 -1.20 -12.60
C THR A 141 1.20 -1.30 -11.08
N VAL A 142 2.33 -0.86 -10.50
CA VAL A 142 2.54 -0.87 -9.05
C VAL A 142 1.51 0.04 -8.36
N PHE A 143 1.23 1.23 -8.92
CA PHE A 143 0.22 2.17 -8.44
C PHE A 143 -1.16 1.52 -8.33
N TRP A 144 -1.63 0.85 -9.38
CA TRP A 144 -2.95 0.18 -9.33
C TRP A 144 -2.98 -1.00 -8.38
N ILE A 145 -1.90 -1.77 -8.27
CA ILE A 145 -1.82 -2.86 -7.30
C ILE A 145 -1.99 -2.31 -5.89
N TYR A 146 -1.26 -1.24 -5.54
CA TYR A 146 -1.42 -0.60 -4.24
C TYR A 146 -2.85 -0.09 -4.04
N ASN A 147 -3.41 0.65 -5.00
CA ASN A 147 -4.77 1.19 -4.88
C ASN A 147 -5.83 0.09 -4.71
N ILE A 148 -5.72 -1.03 -5.43
CA ILE A 148 -6.65 -2.15 -5.30
C ILE A 148 -6.49 -2.83 -3.94
N VAL A 149 -5.25 -3.10 -3.50
CA VAL A 149 -4.98 -3.73 -2.20
C VAL A 149 -5.47 -2.86 -1.05
N TRP A 150 -5.14 -1.57 -1.07
CA TRP A 150 -5.59 -0.61 -0.07
C TRP A 150 -7.09 -0.34 -0.15
N GLY A 151 -7.67 -0.31 -1.36
CA GLY A 151 -9.11 -0.14 -1.57
C GLY A 151 -9.92 -1.32 -1.04
N ILE A 152 -9.49 -2.55 -1.31
CA ILE A 152 -10.09 -3.76 -0.73
C ILE A 152 -9.92 -3.78 0.79
N GLY A 153 -8.73 -3.46 1.29
CA GLY A 153 -8.47 -3.33 2.72
C GLY A 153 -9.40 -2.31 3.39
N GLY A 154 -9.53 -1.13 2.78
CA GLY A 154 -10.45 -0.08 3.21
C GLY A 154 -11.90 -0.53 3.20
N LEU A 155 -12.34 -1.24 2.18
CA LEU A 155 -13.70 -1.79 2.09
C LEU A 155 -13.97 -2.80 3.22
N ILE A 156 -13.01 -3.68 3.50
CA ILE A 156 -13.10 -4.65 4.61
C ILE A 156 -13.23 -3.91 5.95
N PHE A 157 -12.53 -2.78 6.13
CA PHE A 157 -12.68 -1.94 7.33
C PHE A 157 -14.01 -1.20 7.39
N LEU A 158 -14.58 -0.85 6.25
CA LEU A 158 -15.84 -0.10 6.15
C LEU A 158 -17.04 -0.96 6.54
N VAL A 159 -17.01 -2.28 6.29
CA VAL A 159 -18.10 -3.21 6.62
C VAL A 159 -18.47 -3.21 8.12
N PRO A 160 -17.57 -3.48 9.08
CA PRO A 160 -17.92 -3.45 10.50
C PRO A 160 -18.33 -2.05 10.96
N LEU A 161 -17.77 -0.99 10.35
CA LEU A 161 -18.10 0.39 10.70
C LEU A 161 -19.53 0.76 10.24
N ILE A 162 -19.94 0.35 9.03
CA ILE A 162 -21.33 0.49 8.56
C ILE A 162 -22.29 -0.32 9.43
N LEU A 163 -21.94 -1.56 9.77
CA LEU A 163 -22.78 -2.39 10.64
C LEU A 163 -22.95 -1.77 12.02
N THR A 164 -21.89 -1.16 12.56
CA THR A 164 -21.93 -0.43 13.83
C THR A 164 -22.85 0.78 13.73
N LEU A 165 -22.71 1.59 12.68
CA LEU A 165 -23.59 2.74 12.43
C LEU A 165 -25.05 2.31 12.29
N ALA A 166 -25.33 1.25 11.52
CA ALA A 166 -26.67 0.70 11.36
C ALA A 166 -27.25 0.22 12.71
N ALA A 167 -26.46 -0.50 13.52
CA ALA A 167 -26.87 -0.94 14.84
C ALA A 167 -27.15 0.23 15.79
N MET A 168 -26.39 1.34 15.70
CA MET A 168 -26.66 2.54 16.49
C MET A 168 -28.03 3.17 16.17
N PHE A 169 -28.50 3.08 14.91
CA PHE A 169 -29.83 3.57 14.53
C PHE A 169 -30.97 2.70 15.09
N LEU A 170 -30.72 1.42 15.33
CA LEU A 170 -31.71 0.48 15.89
C LEU A 170 -31.89 0.62 17.40
N VAL A 171 -30.96 1.29 18.09
CA VAL A 171 -31.02 1.52 19.53
C VAL A 171 -31.53 2.92 19.82
N THR A 172 -32.59 3.03 20.62
CA THR A 172 -33.21 4.30 21.00
C THR A 172 -32.58 4.91 22.25
N GLU A 173 -32.05 4.09 23.14
CA GLU A 173 -31.43 4.53 24.40
C GLU A 173 -30.00 5.04 24.22
N THR A 174 -29.69 6.19 24.81
CA THR A 174 -28.36 6.83 24.73
C THR A 174 -27.25 5.92 25.24
N GLY A 175 -27.46 5.22 26.36
CA GLY A 175 -26.48 4.29 26.92
C GLY A 175 -26.20 3.11 25.99
N GLY A 176 -27.24 2.54 25.38
CA GLY A 176 -27.10 1.47 24.41
C GLY A 176 -26.38 1.90 23.12
N ARG A 177 -26.62 3.13 22.63
CA ARG A 177 -25.88 3.69 21.48
C ARG A 177 -24.38 3.81 21.74
N VAL A 178 -24.00 4.27 22.94
CA VAL A 178 -22.59 4.38 23.34
C VAL A 178 -21.96 2.99 23.43
N ALA A 179 -22.65 2.02 24.04
CA ALA A 179 -22.16 0.64 24.13
C ALA A 179 -21.95 0.00 22.75
N VAL A 180 -22.90 0.20 21.82
CA VAL A 180 -22.78 -0.29 20.42
C VAL A 180 -21.65 0.42 19.68
N ALA A 181 -21.50 1.74 19.84
CA ALA A 181 -20.41 2.50 19.23
C ALA A 181 -19.04 1.98 19.70
N CYS A 182 -18.84 1.85 21.01
CA CYS A 182 -17.60 1.34 21.59
C CYS A 182 -17.33 -0.12 21.18
N GLY A 183 -18.36 -0.98 21.22
CA GLY A 183 -18.25 -2.38 20.84
C GLY A 183 -17.93 -2.57 19.36
N GLY A 184 -18.57 -1.80 18.49
CA GLY A 184 -18.32 -1.84 17.06
C GLY A 184 -16.95 -1.28 16.66
N LEU A 185 -16.46 -0.26 17.37
CA LEU A 185 -15.12 0.29 17.18
C LEU A 185 -14.05 -0.71 17.66
N ALA A 186 -14.27 -1.38 18.80
CA ALA A 186 -13.42 -2.47 19.27
C ALA A 186 -13.39 -3.66 18.30
N LEU A 187 -14.55 -4.06 17.77
CA LEU A 187 -14.66 -5.10 16.74
C LEU A 187 -13.91 -4.72 15.46
N THR A 188 -14.01 -3.45 15.05
CA THR A 188 -13.28 -2.92 13.89
C THR A 188 -11.77 -3.07 14.10
N PHE A 189 -11.24 -2.69 15.27
CA PHE A 189 -9.83 -2.91 15.58
C PHE A 189 -9.43 -4.39 15.59
N LEU A 190 -10.27 -5.25 16.14
CA LEU A 190 -10.04 -6.70 16.19
C LEU A 190 -9.93 -7.31 14.79
N VAL A 191 -10.69 -6.80 13.81
CA VAL A 191 -10.59 -7.22 12.40
C VAL A 191 -9.42 -6.54 11.68
N VAL A 192 -9.13 -5.27 12.00
CA VAL A 192 -8.06 -4.49 11.35
C VAL A 192 -6.68 -5.08 11.58
N ILE A 193 -6.38 -5.50 12.80
CA ILE A 193 -5.06 -6.05 13.16
C ILE A 193 -4.68 -7.28 12.31
N PRO A 194 -5.48 -8.36 12.24
CA PRO A 194 -5.11 -9.53 11.44
C PRO A 194 -5.12 -9.24 9.93
N VAL A 195 -6.05 -8.41 9.44
CA VAL A 195 -6.11 -8.05 8.01
C VAL A 195 -4.88 -7.24 7.60
N SER A 196 -4.51 -6.22 8.38
CA SER A 196 -3.29 -5.44 8.13
C SER A 196 -2.03 -6.30 8.24
N MET A 197 -1.98 -7.25 9.18
CA MET A 197 -0.86 -8.20 9.28
C MET A 197 -0.78 -9.11 8.06
N VAL A 198 -1.89 -9.68 7.59
CA VAL A 198 -1.93 -10.50 6.37
C VAL A 198 -1.52 -9.68 5.15
N MET A 199 -2.00 -8.44 5.03
CA MET A 199 -1.62 -7.54 3.94
C MET A 199 -0.14 -7.17 4.00
N ALA A 200 0.42 -6.89 5.19
CA ALA A 200 1.84 -6.62 5.36
C ALA A 200 2.72 -7.84 4.99
N LEU A 201 2.29 -9.05 5.36
CA LEU A 201 2.97 -10.29 4.97
C LEU A 201 2.90 -10.55 3.45
N ARG A 202 1.79 -10.17 2.80
CA ARG A 202 1.60 -10.34 1.34
C ARG A 202 2.20 -9.20 0.51
N ALA A 203 2.39 -8.02 1.10
CA ALA A 203 2.99 -6.84 0.46
C ALA A 203 4.52 -6.89 0.38
N GLN A 204 5.17 -7.86 1.04
CA GLN A 204 6.57 -8.19 0.71
C GLN A 204 6.70 -8.48 -0.80
N PRO A 205 7.85 -8.21 -1.46
CA PRO A 205 7.90 -7.62 -2.80
C PRO A 205 7.64 -8.61 -3.96
N MET A 206 6.78 -9.60 -3.76
CA MET A 206 6.32 -10.53 -4.77
C MET A 206 5.75 -9.87 -6.03
N PRO A 207 4.93 -8.79 -5.98
CA PRO A 207 4.40 -8.20 -7.19
C PRO A 207 5.51 -7.51 -7.99
N ALA A 208 6.25 -6.60 -7.36
CA ALA A 208 7.27 -5.81 -8.04
C ALA A 208 8.43 -6.68 -8.55
N MET A 209 8.84 -7.73 -7.81
CA MET A 209 9.83 -8.69 -8.29
C MET A 209 9.31 -9.59 -9.41
N ARG A 210 8.03 -10.01 -9.40
CA ARG A 210 7.44 -10.80 -10.51
C ARG A 210 7.33 -9.96 -11.78
N PHE A 211 6.89 -8.72 -11.71
CA PHE A 211 6.80 -7.83 -12.88
C PHE A 211 8.17 -7.41 -13.41
N ALA A 212 9.15 -7.13 -12.53
CA ALA A 212 10.54 -6.89 -12.95
C ALA A 212 11.21 -8.16 -13.53
N ARG A 213 10.74 -9.36 -13.14
CA ARG A 213 11.20 -10.63 -13.72
C ARG A 213 10.70 -10.83 -15.15
N ASP A 214 9.48 -10.38 -15.48
CA ASP A 214 8.84 -10.67 -16.77
C ASP A 214 9.11 -9.61 -17.87
N GLY A 215 9.54 -8.40 -17.51
CA GLY A 215 9.94 -7.35 -18.46
C GLY A 215 8.83 -6.95 -19.47
N PRO A 216 9.09 -6.01 -20.41
CA PRO A 216 8.06 -5.50 -21.33
C PRO A 216 7.57 -6.51 -22.39
N ARG A 217 7.99 -7.78 -22.32
CA ARG A 217 7.76 -8.76 -23.38
C ARG A 217 6.48 -9.56 -23.25
N SER A 218 5.70 -9.39 -22.18
CA SER A 218 4.50 -10.19 -21.98
C SER A 218 3.32 -9.29 -21.60
N SER A 219 2.42 -9.11 -22.57
CA SER A 219 1.11 -8.48 -22.41
C SER A 219 0.34 -9.09 -21.23
N ALA A 220 -0.53 -8.31 -20.58
CA ALA A 220 -1.29 -8.67 -19.38
C ALA A 220 -1.99 -10.06 -19.40
N THR A 221 -2.20 -10.65 -20.58
CA THR A 221 -2.69 -12.02 -20.82
C THR A 221 -1.74 -13.15 -20.40
N SER A 222 -0.42 -12.94 -20.34
CA SER A 222 0.56 -13.96 -19.90
C SER A 222 0.62 -14.12 -18.37
N ALA A 223 0.35 -13.04 -17.62
CA ALA A 223 0.42 -13.04 -16.15
C ALA A 223 -0.66 -13.93 -15.51
N VAL A 224 -1.82 -14.06 -16.18
CA VAL A 224 -2.94 -14.91 -15.71
C VAL A 224 -2.73 -16.39 -16.05
N THR A 225 -1.98 -16.70 -17.11
CA THR A 225 -1.81 -18.07 -17.64
C THR A 225 -0.50 -18.74 -17.21
N SER A 226 0.48 -17.97 -16.75
CA SER A 226 1.81 -18.42 -16.31
C SER A 226 1.79 -19.38 -15.09
N PRO A 227 1.06 -19.11 -13.99
CA PRO A 227 1.06 -20.00 -12.82
C PRO A 227 0.45 -21.37 -13.12
N TRP A 228 -0.50 -21.42 -14.07
CA TRP A 228 -1.21 -22.63 -14.45
C TRP A 228 -0.43 -23.50 -15.45
N ARG A 229 0.37 -22.91 -16.36
CA ARG A 229 1.14 -23.72 -17.33
C ARG A 229 2.34 -24.44 -16.71
N SER A 230 3.00 -23.86 -15.69
CA SER A 230 4.17 -24.49 -15.06
C SER A 230 3.80 -25.68 -14.16
N SER A 231 2.60 -25.70 -13.57
CA SER A 231 2.11 -26.85 -12.79
C SER A 231 1.73 -28.03 -13.69
N PHE A 232 1.14 -27.76 -14.86
CA PHE A 232 0.81 -28.81 -15.84
C PHE A 232 2.03 -29.36 -16.59
N SER A 233 3.10 -28.57 -16.80
CA SER A 233 4.31 -29.08 -17.46
C SER A 233 5.12 -30.01 -16.55
N GLN A 234 5.19 -29.73 -15.24
CA GLN A 234 5.85 -30.62 -14.27
C GLN A 234 5.14 -31.98 -14.13
N SER A 235 3.80 -31.97 -14.17
CA SER A 235 2.97 -33.18 -14.17
C SER A 235 3.27 -34.09 -15.38
N ARG A 236 3.41 -33.53 -16.59
CA ARG A 236 3.69 -34.33 -17.80
C ARG A 236 5.11 -34.89 -17.86
N SER A 237 6.09 -34.18 -17.28
CA SER A 237 7.46 -34.72 -17.16
C SER A 237 7.55 -35.85 -16.15
N ALA A 238 6.81 -35.79 -15.03
CA ALA A 238 6.77 -36.87 -14.05
C ALA A 238 6.13 -38.16 -14.62
N ALA A 239 5.08 -38.02 -15.43
CA ALA A 239 4.43 -39.16 -16.08
C ALA A 239 5.32 -39.88 -17.13
N ARG A 240 6.24 -39.17 -17.80
CA ARG A 240 7.18 -39.79 -18.77
C ARG A 240 8.26 -40.65 -18.12
N TRP A 241 8.55 -40.45 -16.84
CA TRP A 241 9.54 -41.26 -16.12
C TRP A 241 8.95 -42.54 -15.50
N GLN A 242 7.62 -42.60 -15.32
CA GLN A 242 6.95 -43.81 -14.83
C GLN A 242 6.61 -44.83 -15.93
N SER A 243 6.67 -44.46 -17.21
CA SER A 243 6.42 -45.39 -18.33
C SER A 243 7.71 -45.98 -18.93
N ARG A 244 8.86 -45.81 -18.25
CA ARG A 244 10.17 -46.33 -18.67
C ARG A 244 10.83 -47.22 -17.60
N ALA A 245 10.08 -47.62 -16.59
CA ALA A 245 10.40 -48.71 -15.67
C ALA A 245 9.41 -49.85 -15.93
#